data_AF-A0A0C4EHW9-F1
#
_entry.id   AF-A0A0C4EHW9-F1
#
_cell.length_a   1.000
_cell.length_b   1.000
_cell.length_c   1.000
_cell.angle_alpha   90.00
_cell.angle_beta   90.00
_cell.angle_gamma   90.00
#
_symmetry.space_group_name_H-M   'P 1'
#
loop_
_entity.id
_entity.type
_entity.pdbx_description
1 polymer ?
#
loop_
_entity_poly.entity_id
_entity_poly.type
_entity_poly.pdbx_seq_one_letter_code
_entity_poly.pdbx_strand_id
1 'polypeptide(L)'
;MEEALGGQRPAAPAPSGAKIRPRDYPHLKFSEAEVERFIDRFKRAALQEGLTDADKAYQVVNFFPEGEDLREVEDMKGFQSKDWTKLKEEILERWEDRGPRYWESDLEKVALERAEKGGVRTQAEYVSYITSFDQVLRYLERNEIVTANMELL
;
A
#
# COMPACT_ATOMS: atom_id res chain seq x y z
N MET A 1 -32.82 -13.95 -43.46
CA MET A 1 -33.23 -13.04 -42.38
C MET A 1 -32.63 -13.64 -41.13
N GLU A 2 -31.40 -13.24 -40.80
CA GLU A 2 -30.63 -13.78 -39.66
C GLU A 2 -31.19 -13.20 -38.36
N GLU A 3 -31.63 -14.07 -37.45
CA GLU A 3 -32.03 -13.69 -36.10
C GLU A 3 -30.78 -13.44 -35.24
N ALA A 4 -30.69 -12.22 -34.70
CA ALA A 4 -29.65 -11.81 -33.78
C ALA A 4 -29.82 -12.51 -32.42
N LEU A 5 -28.88 -13.40 -32.09
CA LEU A 5 -28.69 -13.92 -30.73
C LEU A 5 -28.16 -12.80 -29.84
N GLY A 6 -29.06 -12.22 -29.03
CA GLY A 6 -28.71 -11.32 -27.94
C GLY A 6 -27.82 -12.03 -26.93
N GLY A 7 -26.53 -11.69 -26.94
CA GLY A 7 -25.57 -12.12 -25.93
C GLY A 7 -25.98 -11.61 -24.55
N GLN A 8 -26.47 -12.51 -23.71
CA GLN A 8 -26.72 -12.25 -22.31
C GLN A 8 -25.36 -11.95 -21.64
N ARG A 9 -25.19 -10.75 -21.09
CA ARG A 9 -24.02 -10.43 -20.26
C ARG A 9 -23.98 -11.44 -19.10
N PRO A 10 -22.84 -12.07 -18.80
CA PRO A 10 -22.77 -12.97 -17.64
C PRO A 10 -23.14 -12.17 -16.39
N ALA A 11 -24.13 -12.69 -15.66
CA ALA A 11 -24.51 -12.15 -14.36
C ALA A 11 -23.28 -12.14 -13.45
N ALA A 12 -23.04 -11.02 -12.76
CA ALA A 12 -21.95 -10.93 -11.80
C ALA A 12 -22.06 -12.09 -10.80
N PRO A 13 -20.96 -12.81 -10.50
CA PRO A 13 -20.98 -13.93 -9.58
C PRO A 13 -21.53 -13.47 -8.21
N ALA A 14 -22.39 -14.31 -7.62
CA ALA A 14 -22.93 -14.05 -6.29
C ALA A 14 -21.79 -13.94 -5.25
N PRO A 15 -21.91 -13.06 -4.24
CA PRO A 15 -20.88 -12.90 -3.22
C PRO A 15 -20.65 -14.22 -2.50
N SER A 16 -19.37 -14.63 -2.39
CA SER A 16 -18.94 -15.92 -1.84
C SER A 16 -19.24 -16.09 -0.35
N GLY A 17 -19.55 -15.00 0.35
CA GLY A 17 -19.64 -14.96 1.81
C GLY A 17 -18.28 -14.91 2.52
N ALA A 18 -17.17 -14.98 1.77
CA ALA A 18 -15.81 -14.86 2.28
C ALA A 18 -15.55 -13.45 2.83
N LYS A 19 -14.82 -13.36 3.95
CA LYS A 19 -14.59 -12.09 4.65
C LYS A 19 -13.14 -11.96 5.10
N ILE A 20 -12.51 -10.86 4.74
CA ILE A 20 -11.20 -10.43 5.24
C ILE A 20 -11.43 -9.25 6.16
N ARG A 21 -10.95 -9.32 7.39
CA ARG A 21 -11.09 -8.23 8.37
C ARG A 21 -9.72 -7.76 8.84
N PRO A 22 -9.52 -6.46 9.13
CA PRO A 22 -8.25 -5.94 9.62
C PRO A 22 -7.68 -6.67 10.84
N ARG A 23 -8.56 -7.10 11.77
CA ARG A 23 -8.16 -7.86 12.96
C ARG A 23 -7.54 -9.23 12.67
N ASP A 24 -7.95 -9.85 11.56
CA ASP A 24 -7.49 -11.17 11.15
C ASP A 24 -6.18 -11.05 10.30
N TYR A 25 -5.89 -9.84 9.78
CA TYR A 25 -4.72 -9.52 8.97
C TYR A 25 -3.98 -8.27 9.49
N PRO A 26 -3.35 -8.33 10.67
CA PRO A 26 -2.71 -7.14 11.28
C PRO A 26 -1.51 -6.60 10.49
N HIS A 27 -0.97 -7.38 9.55
CA HIS A 27 0.11 -7.01 8.65
C HIS A 27 -0.37 -6.34 7.34
N LEU A 28 -1.68 -6.36 7.10
CA LEU A 28 -2.34 -5.73 5.98
C LEU A 28 -2.87 -4.38 6.48
N LYS A 29 -2.06 -3.34 6.33
CA LYS A 29 -2.39 -1.97 6.73
C LYS A 29 -2.21 -1.06 5.52
N PHE A 30 -3.16 -0.16 5.31
CA PHE A 30 -3.00 0.89 4.32
C PHE A 30 -1.84 1.81 4.72
N SER A 31 -1.03 2.17 3.73
CA SER A 31 0.04 3.16 3.82
C SER A 31 0.17 3.77 2.45
N GLU A 32 -0.02 5.09 2.35
CA GLU A 32 0.07 5.83 1.09
C GLU A 32 1.42 5.59 0.40
N ALA A 33 2.51 5.66 1.15
CA ALA A 33 3.86 5.44 0.62
C ALA A 33 4.19 3.98 0.25
N GLU A 34 3.24 3.06 0.43
CA GLU A 34 3.35 1.65 0.05
C GLU A 34 2.02 1.14 -0.55
N VAL A 35 1.29 2.00 -1.28
CA VAL A 35 -0.07 1.69 -1.77
C VAL A 35 -0.10 0.45 -2.66
N GLU A 36 0.86 0.28 -3.57
CA GLU A 36 0.98 -0.92 -4.41
C GLU A 36 1.16 -2.19 -3.57
N ARG A 37 2.04 -2.11 -2.57
CA ARG A 37 2.33 -3.22 -1.65
C ARG A 37 1.10 -3.58 -0.82
N PHE A 38 0.33 -2.58 -0.40
CA PHE A 38 -0.96 -2.79 0.25
C PHE A 38 -1.94 -3.54 -0.67
N ILE A 39 -2.12 -3.06 -1.91
CA ILE A 39 -2.99 -3.69 -2.92
C ILE A 39 -2.57 -5.15 -3.18
N ASP A 40 -1.28 -5.41 -3.31
CA ASP A 40 -0.79 -6.77 -3.57
C ASP A 40 -0.96 -7.72 -2.39
N ARG A 41 -0.74 -7.24 -1.15
CA ARG A 41 -1.03 -8.04 0.05
C ARG A 41 -2.53 -8.31 0.20
N PHE A 42 -3.36 -7.31 -0.09
CA PHE A 42 -4.81 -7.47 -0.08
C PHE A 42 -5.26 -8.52 -1.11
N LYS A 43 -4.74 -8.47 -2.34
CA LYS A 43 -5.02 -9.47 -3.40
C LYS A 43 -4.62 -10.89 -2.99
N ARG A 44 -3.48 -11.06 -2.31
CA ARG A 44 -3.04 -12.38 -1.80
C ARG A 44 -3.99 -12.91 -0.73
N ALA A 45 -4.41 -12.07 0.21
CA ALA A 45 -5.42 -12.43 1.20
C ALA A 45 -6.77 -12.76 0.54
N ALA A 46 -7.21 -11.95 -0.43
CA ALA A 46 -8.42 -12.16 -1.22
C ALA A 46 -8.42 -13.49 -1.96
N LEU A 47 -7.28 -13.87 -2.54
CA LEU A 47 -7.12 -15.17 -3.19
C LEU A 47 -7.23 -16.32 -2.17
N GLN A 48 -6.58 -16.19 -1.01
CA GLN A 48 -6.62 -17.21 0.04
C GLN A 48 -8.03 -17.45 0.56
N GLU A 49 -8.80 -16.39 0.77
CA GLU A 49 -10.16 -16.45 1.28
C GLU A 49 -11.22 -16.68 0.17
N GLY A 50 -10.81 -16.71 -1.11
CA GLY A 50 -11.72 -16.97 -2.23
C GLY A 50 -12.68 -15.82 -2.56
N LEU A 51 -12.25 -14.57 -2.36
CA LEU A 51 -13.06 -13.39 -2.68
C LEU A 51 -13.25 -13.22 -4.19
N THR A 52 -14.49 -12.90 -4.57
CA THR A 52 -14.80 -12.39 -5.91
C THR A 52 -14.25 -10.97 -6.10
N ASP A 53 -14.20 -10.47 -7.32
CA ASP A 53 -13.81 -9.07 -7.57
C ASP A 53 -14.79 -8.08 -6.93
N ALA A 54 -16.09 -8.37 -6.92
CA ALA A 54 -17.05 -7.56 -6.20
C ALA A 54 -16.80 -7.57 -4.68
N ASP A 55 -16.44 -8.73 -4.10
CA ASP A 55 -16.08 -8.84 -2.69
C ASP A 55 -14.80 -8.02 -2.38
N LYS A 56 -13.79 -8.05 -3.27
CA LYS A 56 -12.56 -7.25 -3.13
C LYS A 56 -12.86 -5.76 -3.07
N ALA A 57 -13.66 -5.28 -4.03
CA ALA A 57 -14.03 -3.86 -4.09
C ALA A 57 -14.76 -3.41 -2.82
N TYR A 58 -15.64 -4.25 -2.27
CA TYR A 58 -16.38 -3.92 -1.06
C TYR A 58 -15.53 -4.01 0.22
N GLN A 59 -14.56 -4.92 0.28
CA GLN A 59 -13.85 -5.23 1.53
C GLN A 59 -12.53 -4.49 1.70
N VAL A 60 -11.90 -4.02 0.61
CA VAL A 60 -10.62 -3.28 0.68
C VAL A 60 -10.73 -2.02 1.53
N VAL A 61 -11.89 -1.36 1.51
CA VAL A 61 -12.18 -0.11 2.20
C VAL A 61 -12.04 -0.23 3.73
N ASN A 62 -12.27 -1.43 4.28
CA ASN A 62 -12.13 -1.70 5.73
C ASN A 62 -10.71 -1.56 6.24
N PHE A 63 -9.72 -1.49 5.36
CA PHE A 63 -8.30 -1.37 5.71
C PHE A 63 -7.78 0.06 5.67
N PHE A 64 -8.59 1.01 5.21
CA PHE A 64 -8.28 2.43 5.26
C PHE A 64 -8.52 2.98 6.66
N PRO A 65 -7.68 3.91 7.14
CA PRO A 65 -7.93 4.59 8.40
C PRO A 65 -9.23 5.39 8.32
N GLU A 66 -9.99 5.44 9.43
CA GLU A 66 -11.16 6.30 9.52
C GLU A 66 -10.78 7.76 9.21
N GLY A 67 -11.65 8.46 8.48
CA GLY A 67 -11.42 9.86 8.15
C GLY A 67 -11.48 10.13 6.66
N GLU A 68 -10.59 11.00 6.17
CA GLU A 68 -10.61 11.50 4.81
C GLU A 68 -10.28 10.41 3.78
N ASP A 69 -9.22 9.62 3.98
CA ASP A 69 -8.84 8.56 3.05
C ASP A 69 -9.96 7.54 2.85
N LEU A 70 -10.64 7.13 3.93
CA LEU A 70 -11.80 6.25 3.85
C LEU A 70 -12.93 6.85 2.99
N ARG A 71 -13.30 8.12 3.24
CA ARG A 71 -14.35 8.82 2.48
C ARG A 71 -13.98 8.95 1.00
N GLU A 72 -12.73 9.29 0.70
CA GLU A 72 -12.26 9.39 -0.68
C GLU A 72 -12.42 8.06 -1.43
N VAL A 73 -12.06 6.92 -0.80
CA VAL A 73 -12.24 5.59 -1.40
C VAL A 73 -13.72 5.22 -1.56
N GLU A 74 -14.58 5.58 -0.61
CA GLU A 74 -16.03 5.33 -0.70
C GLU A 74 -16.69 6.15 -1.83
N ASP A 75 -16.13 7.32 -2.16
CA ASP A 75 -16.59 8.18 -3.25
C ASP A 75 -16.05 7.77 -4.64
N MET A 76 -15.07 6.86 -4.69
CA MET A 76 -14.52 6.34 -5.96
C MET A 76 -15.56 5.54 -6.75
N LYS A 77 -15.57 5.70 -8.07
CA LYS A 77 -16.60 5.09 -8.92
C LYS A 77 -16.50 3.57 -8.90
N GLY A 78 -15.29 3.02 -8.85
CA GLY A 78 -15.04 1.60 -8.75
C GLY A 78 -15.63 0.98 -7.48
N PHE A 79 -15.61 1.70 -6.35
CA PHE A 79 -16.26 1.25 -5.12
C PHE A 79 -17.78 1.23 -5.29
N GLN A 80 -18.36 2.33 -5.76
CA GLN A 80 -19.81 2.46 -5.98
C GLN A 80 -20.34 1.42 -6.98
N SER A 81 -19.58 1.11 -8.02
CA SER A 81 -19.94 0.11 -9.03
C SER A 81 -19.52 -1.32 -8.69
N LYS A 82 -18.82 -1.54 -7.57
CA LYS A 82 -18.22 -2.82 -7.18
C LYS A 82 -17.28 -3.40 -8.24
N ASP A 83 -16.59 -2.52 -8.96
CA ASP A 83 -15.60 -2.86 -9.97
C ASP A 83 -14.21 -2.77 -9.35
N TRP A 84 -13.65 -3.92 -9.00
CA TRP A 84 -12.32 -4.00 -8.39
C TRP A 84 -11.22 -3.48 -9.31
N THR A 85 -11.31 -3.73 -10.61
CA THR A 85 -10.28 -3.31 -11.57
C THR A 85 -10.21 -1.79 -11.57
N LYS A 86 -11.38 -1.14 -11.68
CA LYS A 86 -11.49 0.32 -11.64
C LYS A 86 -11.11 0.91 -10.29
N LEU A 87 -11.59 0.34 -9.19
CA LEU A 87 -11.28 0.86 -7.85
C LEU A 87 -9.77 0.81 -7.58
N LYS A 88 -9.11 -0.27 -7.99
CA LYS A 88 -7.66 -0.40 -7.88
C LYS A 88 -6.93 0.68 -8.69
N GLU A 89 -7.38 0.98 -9.91
CA GLU A 89 -6.83 2.08 -10.72
C GLU A 89 -7.01 3.44 -10.04
N GLU A 90 -8.20 3.73 -9.51
CA GLU A 90 -8.48 5.00 -8.80
C GLU A 90 -7.68 5.14 -7.50
N ILE A 91 -7.48 4.04 -6.75
CA ILE A 91 -6.61 4.00 -5.57
C ILE A 91 -5.15 4.25 -5.98
N LEU A 92 -4.66 3.59 -7.03
CA LEU A 92 -3.30 3.81 -7.50
C LEU A 92 -3.14 5.26 -7.97
N GLU A 93 -3.95 5.75 -8.90
CA GLU A 93 -3.89 7.14 -9.38
C GLU A 93 -3.88 8.19 -8.24
N ARG A 94 -4.63 7.95 -7.17
CA ARG A 94 -4.72 8.88 -6.02
C ARG A 94 -3.49 8.90 -5.11
N TRP A 95 -2.77 7.78 -4.96
CA TRP A 95 -1.69 7.62 -3.98
C TRP A 95 -0.34 7.14 -4.55
N GLU A 96 -0.28 6.74 -5.82
CA GLU A 96 0.91 6.27 -6.54
C GLU A 96 1.91 7.40 -6.82
N ASP A 97 1.48 8.67 -6.75
CA ASP A 97 2.32 9.86 -6.97
C ASP A 97 2.65 10.64 -5.67
N ARG A 98 2.59 10.00 -4.50
CA ARG A 98 2.98 10.63 -3.20
C ARG A 98 4.50 10.66 -2.97
N GLY A 99 5.29 10.18 -3.92
CA GLY A 99 6.74 10.03 -3.81
C GLY A 99 7.16 8.93 -2.81
N PRO A 100 8.43 8.53 -2.83
CA PRO A 100 8.94 7.55 -1.88
C PRO A 100 8.84 8.04 -0.43
N ARG A 101 8.59 7.10 0.49
CA ARG A 101 8.48 7.35 1.95
C ARG A 101 9.73 8.02 2.52
N TYR A 102 10.88 7.64 1.97
CA TYR A 102 12.18 8.17 2.33
C TYR A 102 12.98 8.43 1.06
N TRP A 103 13.84 9.44 1.13
CA TRP A 103 14.86 9.77 0.15
C TRP A 103 16.26 9.54 0.76
N GLU A 104 17.30 9.57 -0.07
CA GLU A 104 18.68 9.51 0.42
C GLU A 104 18.97 10.65 1.43
N SER A 105 18.35 11.82 1.24
CA SER A 105 18.43 12.97 2.18
C SER A 105 17.86 12.68 3.56
N ASP A 106 17.01 11.66 3.73
CA ASP A 106 16.54 11.24 5.05
C ASP A 106 17.64 10.51 5.84
N LEU A 107 18.61 9.84 5.18
CA LEU A 107 19.80 9.31 5.86
C LEU A 107 20.67 10.45 6.38
N GLU A 108 20.87 11.49 5.58
CA GLU A 108 21.60 12.69 5.98
C GLU A 108 20.90 13.39 7.15
N LYS A 109 19.57 13.52 7.09
CA LYS A 109 18.77 14.10 8.16
C LYS A 109 18.91 13.32 9.47
N VAL A 110 18.83 11.99 9.43
CA VAL A 110 19.03 11.14 10.61
C VAL A 110 20.43 11.32 11.21
N ALA A 111 21.47 11.43 10.36
CA ALA A 111 22.84 11.70 10.80
C ALA A 111 22.99 13.11 11.40
N LEU A 112 22.43 14.13 10.75
CA LEU A 112 22.50 15.52 11.18
C LEU A 112 21.78 15.73 12.51
N GLU A 113 20.56 15.22 12.66
CA GLU A 113 19.80 15.31 13.91
C GLU A 113 20.56 14.66 15.09
N ARG A 114 21.30 13.57 14.84
CA ARG A 114 22.15 12.95 15.87
C ARG A 114 23.38 13.79 16.17
N ALA A 115 23.99 14.40 15.16
CA ALA A 115 25.13 15.30 15.32
C ALA A 115 24.74 16.56 16.12
N GLU A 116 23.61 17.18 15.81
CA GLU A 116 23.05 18.34 16.51
C GLU A 116 22.76 18.03 17.99
N LYS A 117 22.36 16.79 18.30
CA LYS A 117 22.20 16.29 19.68
C LYS A 117 23.53 15.91 20.36
N GLY A 118 24.66 16.30 19.79
CA GLY A 118 25.99 16.12 20.36
C GLY A 118 26.67 14.79 20.01
N GLY A 119 26.21 14.11 18.95
CA GLY A 119 26.75 12.82 18.50
C GLY A 119 26.40 11.66 19.43
N VAL A 120 26.76 10.43 19.09
CA VAL A 120 26.48 9.24 19.90
C VAL A 120 27.46 9.16 21.08
N ARG A 121 26.97 9.23 22.32
CA ARG A 121 27.82 9.18 23.54
C ARG A 121 27.51 7.99 24.45
N THR A 122 26.35 7.38 24.28
CA THR A 122 25.88 6.25 25.08
C THR A 122 25.40 5.10 24.20
N GLN A 123 25.34 3.91 24.78
CA GLN A 123 24.81 2.72 24.10
C GLN A 123 23.34 2.91 23.68
N ALA A 124 22.52 3.54 24.52
CA ALA A 124 21.12 3.80 24.19
C ALA A 124 20.98 4.72 22.98
N GLU A 125 21.83 5.74 22.89
CA GLU A 125 21.87 6.66 21.73
C GLU A 125 22.37 5.97 20.46
N TYR A 126 23.34 5.06 20.59
CA TYR A 126 23.81 4.25 19.46
C TYR A 126 22.69 3.37 18.92
N VAL A 127 22.02 2.62 19.79
CA VAL A 127 20.91 1.74 19.41
C VAL A 127 19.78 2.56 18.77
N SER A 128 19.41 3.69 19.35
CA SER A 128 18.38 4.57 18.79
C SER A 128 18.77 5.10 17.40
N TYR A 129 20.00 5.57 17.23
CA TYR A 129 20.49 6.09 15.96
C TYR A 129 20.51 5.02 14.87
N ILE A 130 21.14 3.87 15.15
CA ILE A 130 21.24 2.77 14.18
C ILE A 130 19.86 2.20 13.83
N THR A 131 18.93 2.13 14.78
CA THR A 131 17.56 1.67 14.48
C THR A 131 16.87 2.57 13.46
N SER A 132 16.93 3.90 13.65
CA SER A 132 16.35 4.85 12.70
C SER A 132 17.07 4.85 11.36
N PHE A 133 18.40 4.81 11.36
CA PHE A 133 19.21 4.81 10.15
C PHE A 133 18.98 3.54 9.31
N ASP A 134 19.01 2.37 9.94
CA ASP A 134 18.76 1.06 9.31
C ASP A 134 17.32 0.95 8.78
N GLN A 135 16.34 1.56 9.45
CA GLN A 135 14.96 1.63 8.93
C GLN A 135 14.88 2.40 7.60
N VAL A 136 15.52 3.57 7.53
CA VAL A 136 15.56 4.38 6.30
C VAL A 136 16.34 3.62 5.22
N LEU A 137 17.54 3.11 5.55
CA LEU A 137 18.39 2.38 4.61
C LEU A 137 17.69 1.16 4.02
N ARG A 138 17.07 0.31 4.85
CA ARG A 138 16.31 -0.86 4.37
C ARG A 138 15.13 -0.47 3.48
N TYR A 139 14.49 0.67 3.73
CA TYR A 139 13.44 1.15 2.84
C TYR A 139 14.03 1.53 1.49
N LEU A 140 15.10 2.33 1.48
CA LEU A 140 15.73 2.77 0.24
C LEU A 140 16.28 1.60 -0.59
N GLU A 141 16.92 0.61 0.05
CA GLU A 141 17.40 -0.61 -0.60
C GLU A 141 16.24 -1.44 -1.18
N ARG A 142 15.15 -1.63 -0.42
CA ARG A 142 13.99 -2.43 -0.86
C ARG A 142 13.21 -1.81 -2.00
N ASN A 143 13.27 -0.49 -2.15
CA ASN A 143 12.56 0.23 -3.21
C ASN A 143 13.52 0.73 -4.30
N GLU A 144 14.77 0.25 -4.31
CA GLU A 144 15.78 0.59 -5.32
C GLU A 144 16.02 2.11 -5.50
N ILE A 145 15.80 2.87 -4.43
CA ILE A 145 15.97 4.34 -4.41
C ILE A 145 17.45 4.71 -4.21
N VAL A 146 18.19 3.88 -3.45
CA VAL A 146 19.65 3.99 -3.41
C VAL A 146 20.18 3.51 -4.75
N THR A 147 20.57 4.46 -5.61
CA THR A 147 21.41 4.13 -6.76
C THR A 147 22.74 3.63 -6.22
N ALA A 148 23.05 2.37 -6.47
CA ALA A 148 24.36 1.78 -6.20
C ALA A 148 25.43 2.45 -7.08
N ASN A 149 25.82 3.69 -6.74
CA ASN A 149 27.03 4.33 -7.23
C ASN A 149 28.00 4.51 -6.05
N MET A 150 28.33 3.39 -5.40
CA MET A 150 29.72 3.20 -5.00
C MET A 150 30.44 2.54 -6.20
N GLU A 151 30.57 3.28 -7.30
CA GLU A 151 31.77 3.10 -8.10
C GLU A 151 32.92 3.63 -7.23
N LEU A 152 33.59 2.69 -6.56
CA LEU A 152 34.94 2.87 -6.10
C LEU A 152 35.77 3.35 -7.31
N LEU A 153 36.21 4.61 -7.27
CA LEU A 153 37.57 5.06 -7.65
C LEU A 153 37.73 6.56 -7.35
#